data_AF-A0A835HRV2-F1
#
_entry.id   AF-A0A835HRV2-F1
#
_cell.length_a   1.000
_cell.length_b   1.000
_cell.length_c   1.000
_cell.angle_alpha   90.00
_cell.angle_beta   90.00
_cell.angle_gamma   90.00
#
_symmetry.space_group_name_H-M   'P 1'
#
loop_
_entity.id
_entity.type
_entity.pdbx_description
1 polymer ?
#
loop_
_entity_poly.entity_id
_entity_poly.type
_entity_poly.pdbx_seq_one_letter_code
_entity_poly.pdbx_strand_id
1 'polypeptide(L)'
;MDEGESEFGYGVGQIDPVKAVNPGLLYDALEVDYAEMLCNLNYTADKIRIITGENITCSASNGGEALLNYPSMAVYYEPDSPVTAYFPGASPMLDSRTPRTKQQSAINLL
;
A
#
# COMPACT_ATOMS: atom_id res chain seq x y z
N MET A 1 -24.26 1.03 -16.45
CA MET A 1 -22.92 0.83 -15.86
C MET A 1 -22.46 2.21 -15.46
N ASP A 2 -22.73 2.59 -14.22
CA ASP A 2 -22.28 3.85 -13.62
C ASP A 2 -20.92 3.57 -12.96
N GLU A 3 -19.85 3.60 -13.76
CA GLU A 3 -18.46 3.48 -13.27
C GLU A 3 -17.86 4.84 -12.87
N GLY A 4 -18.71 5.82 -12.54
CA GLY A 4 -18.27 7.18 -12.30
C GLY A 4 -17.74 7.45 -10.90
N GLU A 5 -18.16 6.67 -9.90
CA GLU A 5 -17.96 7.02 -8.48
C GLU A 5 -17.61 5.78 -7.63
N SER A 6 -16.44 5.20 -7.87
CA SER A 6 -15.87 4.13 -7.05
C SER A 6 -14.36 4.39 -6.83
N GLU A 7 -13.72 3.54 -6.05
CA GLU A 7 -12.33 3.64 -5.60
C GLU A 7 -11.33 3.68 -6.75
N PHE A 8 -11.65 3.08 -7.90
CA PHE A 8 -10.83 3.21 -9.11
C PHE A 8 -10.99 4.56 -9.83
N GLY A 9 -12.06 5.32 -9.52
CA GLY A 9 -12.29 6.66 -10.04
C GLY A 9 -11.69 7.76 -9.16
N TYR A 10 -11.90 7.70 -7.84
CA TYR A 10 -11.49 8.76 -6.90
C TYR A 10 -10.57 8.28 -5.75
N GLY A 11 -10.15 7.02 -5.74
CA GLY A 11 -9.31 6.46 -4.67
C GLY A 11 -10.02 6.47 -3.32
N VAL A 12 -9.37 7.06 -2.31
CA VAL A 12 -9.90 7.20 -0.95
C VAL A 12 -10.96 8.30 -0.82
N GLY A 13 -11.21 9.07 -1.88
CA GLY A 13 -12.21 10.13 -1.93
C GLY A 13 -11.62 11.54 -1.81
N GLN A 14 -12.49 12.51 -1.50
CA GLN A 14 -12.12 13.92 -1.42
C GLN A 14 -11.21 14.22 -0.22
N ILE A 15 -10.14 14.99 -0.46
CA ILE A 15 -9.19 15.40 0.57
C ILE A 15 -9.84 16.26 1.68
N ASP A 16 -9.49 15.97 2.94
CA ASP A 16 -9.76 16.83 4.10
C ASP A 16 -8.44 17.46 4.57
N PRO A 17 -8.12 18.70 4.16
CA PRO A 17 -6.83 19.34 4.47
C PRO A 17 -6.62 19.56 5.97
N VAL A 18 -7.70 19.74 6.74
CA VAL A 18 -7.61 20.01 8.18
C VAL A 18 -7.20 18.74 8.91
N LYS A 19 -7.75 17.58 8.54
CA LYS A 19 -7.36 16.29 9.13
C LYS A 19 -6.02 15.78 8.61
N ALA A 20 -5.63 16.11 7.37
CA ALA A 20 -4.36 15.68 6.78
C ALA A 20 -3.12 16.19 7.54
N VAL A 21 -3.24 17.29 8.29
CA VAL A 21 -2.13 17.85 9.11
C VAL A 21 -1.76 16.92 10.27
N ASN A 22 -2.73 16.20 10.84
CA ASN A 22 -2.50 15.26 11.94
C ASN A 22 -3.39 14.01 11.75
N PRO A 23 -2.96 13.06 10.90
CA PRO A 23 -3.73 11.87 10.56
C PRO A 23 -3.76 10.84 11.70
N GLY A 24 -2.89 10.99 12.70
CA GLY A 24 -2.72 10.10 13.85
C GLY A 24 -1.95 8.81 13.57
N LEU A 25 -2.18 8.22 12.40
CA LEU A 25 -1.51 7.01 11.92
C LEU A 25 -1.01 7.23 10.49
N LEU A 26 0.23 6.82 10.22
CA LEU A 26 0.82 6.90 8.90
C LEU A 26 1.29 5.52 8.43
N TYR A 27 1.02 5.24 7.16
CA TYR A 27 1.58 4.13 6.41
C TYR A 27 2.87 4.64 5.78
N ASP A 28 4.02 4.22 6.33
CA ASP A 28 5.33 4.59 5.81
C ASP A 28 5.89 3.46 4.93
N ALA A 29 6.63 3.83 3.89
CA ALA A 29 7.28 2.89 2.97
C ALA A 29 8.63 3.46 2.55
N LEU A 30 9.67 2.65 2.67
CA LEU A 30 11.04 2.98 2.31
C LEU A 30 11.32 2.58 0.85
N GLU A 31 12.40 3.12 0.29
CA GLU A 31 12.84 2.78 -1.08
C GLU A 31 13.08 1.28 -1.26
N VAL A 32 13.56 0.60 -0.21
CA VAL A 32 13.74 -0.86 -0.17
C VAL A 32 12.41 -1.61 -0.30
N ASP A 33 11.31 -1.10 0.29
CA ASP A 33 9.99 -1.74 0.21
C ASP A 33 9.44 -1.70 -1.22
N TYR A 34 9.69 -0.59 -1.94
CA TYR A 34 9.36 -0.47 -3.35
C TYR A 34 10.22 -1.39 -4.22
N ALA A 35 11.50 -1.52 -3.91
CA ALA A 35 12.39 -2.44 -4.62
C ALA A 35 11.99 -3.91 -4.41
N GLU A 36 11.61 -4.29 -3.18
CA GLU A 36 11.09 -5.62 -2.87
C GLU A 36 9.76 -5.88 -3.59
N MET A 37 8.86 -4.90 -3.65
CA MET A 37 7.64 -5.00 -4.46
C MET A 37 7.97 -5.28 -5.94
N LEU A 38 8.93 -4.57 -6.53
CA LEU A 38 9.35 -4.81 -7.92
C LEU A 38 9.99 -6.19 -8.10
N CYS A 39 10.76 -6.67 -7.12
CA CYS A 39 11.29 -8.03 -7.11
C CYS A 39 10.17 -9.08 -7.10
N ASN A 40 9.13 -8.87 -6.29
CA ASN A 40 7.97 -9.78 -6.20
C ASN A 40 7.10 -9.77 -7.47
N LEU A 41 7.14 -8.68 -8.23
CA LEU A 41 6.54 -8.56 -9.58
C LEU A 41 7.37 -9.24 -10.69
N ASN A 42 8.42 -10.00 -10.33
CA ASN A 42 9.34 -10.65 -11.27
C ASN A 42 10.07 -9.66 -12.21
N TYR A 43 10.33 -8.43 -11.77
CA TYR A 43 11.19 -7.53 -12.54
C TYR A 43 12.65 -8.01 -12.49
N THR A 44 13.35 -7.89 -13.62
CA THR A 44 14.78 -8.20 -13.69
C THR A 44 15.60 -7.10 -13.03
N ALA A 45 16.77 -7.46 -12.47
CA ALA A 45 17.67 -6.51 -11.82
C ALA A 45 18.03 -5.31 -12.72
N ASP A 46 18.17 -5.53 -14.04
CA ASP A 46 18.42 -4.45 -15.00
C ASP A 46 17.25 -3.45 -15.08
N LYS A 47 16.00 -3.93 -15.04
CA LYS A 47 14.81 -3.06 -15.05
C LYS A 47 14.67 -2.32 -13.72
N ILE A 48 14.90 -3.00 -12.61
CA ILE A 48 14.87 -2.39 -11.27
C ILE A 48 15.90 -1.26 -11.21
N ARG A 49 17.13 -1.50 -11.67
CA ARG A 49 18.17 -0.46 -11.72
C ARG A 49 17.78 0.74 -12.59
N ILE A 50 17.06 0.55 -13.69
CA ILE A 50 16.58 1.66 -14.51
C ILE A 50 15.53 2.49 -13.76
N ILE A 51 14.68 1.85 -12.95
CA ILE A 51 13.59 2.50 -12.21
C ILE A 51 14.12 3.20 -10.95
N THR A 52 14.92 2.51 -10.14
CA THR A 52 15.38 3.00 -8.84
C THR A 52 16.72 3.73 -8.93
N GLY A 53 17.50 3.51 -9.98
CA GLY A 53 18.89 3.99 -10.09
C GLY A 53 19.90 3.18 -9.28
N GLU A 54 19.44 2.22 -8.48
CA GLU A 54 20.29 1.45 -7.56
C GLU A 54 20.56 0.03 -8.06
N ASN A 55 21.69 -0.54 -7.65
CA ASN A 55 22.02 -1.93 -7.96
C ASN A 55 21.47 -2.85 -6.86
N ILE A 56 20.19 -3.19 -6.99
CA ILE A 56 19.47 -3.99 -6.01
C ILE A 56 19.52 -5.47 -6.39
N THR A 57 19.94 -6.30 -5.45
CA THR A 57 19.86 -7.76 -5.55
C THR A 57 18.61 -8.25 -4.87
N CYS A 58 17.65 -8.79 -5.64
CA CYS A 58 16.49 -9.44 -5.08
C CYS A 58 16.92 -10.69 -4.29
N SER A 59 16.55 -10.77 -3.01
CA SER A 59 16.60 -12.03 -2.28
C SER A 59 15.48 -12.95 -2.77
N ALA A 60 15.50 -14.25 -2.44
CA ALA A 60 14.43 -15.16 -2.81
C ALA A 60 13.09 -14.61 -2.28
N SER A 61 12.23 -14.15 -3.19
CA SER A 61 10.95 -13.50 -2.89
C SER A 61 10.04 -14.46 -2.14
N ASN A 62 9.68 -14.12 -0.90
CA ASN A 62 8.79 -14.93 -0.07
C ASN A 62 7.36 -14.36 0.01
N GLY A 63 7.02 -13.32 -0.76
CA GLY A 63 5.66 -12.80 -0.79
C GLY A 63 5.32 -12.07 -2.09
N GLY A 64 4.02 -11.88 -2.31
CA GLY A 64 3.48 -11.22 -3.50
C GLY A 64 3.48 -9.70 -3.40
N GLU A 65 2.82 -9.05 -4.37
CA GLU A 65 2.63 -7.60 -4.46
C GLU A 65 1.98 -6.97 -3.21
N ALA A 66 1.20 -7.77 -2.47
CA ALA A 66 0.46 -7.35 -1.29
C ALA A 66 1.33 -6.99 -0.05
N LEU A 67 2.66 -7.03 -0.17
CA LEU A 67 3.57 -6.73 0.94
C LEU A 67 3.89 -5.24 1.13
N LEU A 68 3.61 -4.38 0.14
CA LEU A 68 3.86 -2.96 0.28
C LEU A 68 2.91 -2.36 1.34
N ASN A 69 3.45 -1.56 2.26
CA ASN A 69 2.67 -0.84 3.27
C ASN A 69 1.88 0.33 2.67
N TYR A 70 0.90 0.02 1.83
CA TYR A 70 0.12 0.99 1.08
C TYR A 70 -1.24 1.23 1.76
N PRO A 71 -1.74 2.47 1.85
CA PRO A 71 -2.98 2.81 2.57
C PRO A 71 -4.27 2.39 1.84
N SER A 72 -4.19 1.47 0.87
CA SER A 72 -5.33 0.86 0.20
C SER A 72 -5.03 -0.60 -0.13
N MET A 73 -6.07 -1.42 -0.19
CA MET A 73 -5.99 -2.83 -0.59
C MET A 73 -6.66 -3.03 -1.94
N ALA A 74 -6.10 -3.86 -2.81
CA ALA A 74 -6.72 -4.20 -4.09
C ALA A 74 -6.49 -5.68 -4.37
N VAL A 75 -7.51 -6.35 -4.91
CA VAL A 75 -7.41 -7.73 -5.35
C VAL A 75 -8.01 -7.87 -6.74
N TYR A 76 -7.24 -8.46 -7.64
CA TYR A 76 -7.76 -8.91 -8.92
C TYR A 76 -8.32 -10.33 -8.76
N TYR A 77 -9.51 -10.57 -9.31
CA TYR A 77 -10.13 -11.88 -9.27
C TYR A 77 -10.92 -12.21 -10.53
N GLU A 78 -11.05 -13.50 -10.80
CA GLU A 78 -11.88 -13.98 -11.89
C GLU A 78 -13.35 -14.11 -11.43
N PRO A 79 -14.32 -13.75 -12.30
CA PRO A 79 -15.73 -13.96 -12.01
C PRO A 79 -16.00 -15.41 -11.58
N ASP A 80 -16.86 -15.58 -10.57
CA ASP A 80 -17.28 -16.89 -10.03
C ASP A 80 -16.18 -17.73 -9.36
N SER A 81 -14.97 -17.18 -9.16
CA SER A 81 -13.91 -17.84 -8.40
C SER A 81 -13.89 -17.38 -6.94
N PRO A 82 -13.74 -18.29 -5.95
CA PRO A 82 -13.53 -17.89 -4.56
C PRO A 82 -12.16 -17.22 -4.40
N VAL A 83 -12.13 -16.09 -3.70
CA VAL A 83 -10.93 -15.29 -3.49
C VAL A 83 -10.57 -15.24 -2.01
N THR A 84 -9.30 -15.45 -1.70
CA THR A 84 -8.74 -15.17 -0.38
C THR A 84 -7.44 -14.41 -0.58
N ALA A 85 -7.41 -13.16 -0.12
CA ALA A 85 -6.23 -12.31 -0.14
C ALA A 85 -5.75 -12.06 1.28
N TYR A 86 -4.43 -12.01 1.46
CA TYR A 86 -3.80 -11.66 2.73
C TYR A 86 -2.97 -10.40 2.53
N PHE A 87 -3.33 -9.36 3.28
CA PHE A 87 -2.60 -8.09 3.33
C PHE A 87 -1.92 -8.00 4.69
N PRO A 88 -0.61 -8.27 4.78
CA PRO A 88 0.11 -8.03 6.02
C PRO A 88 0.08 -6.54 6.32
N GLY A 89 -0.59 -6.16 7.41
CA GLY A 89 -0.49 -4.81 7.93
C GLY A 89 0.94 -4.58 8.42
N ALA A 90 1.61 -3.54 7.93
CA ALA A 90 2.81 -3.08 8.60
C ALA A 90 2.44 -2.58 10.00
N SER A 91 3.40 -2.63 10.93
CA SER A 91 3.24 -1.98 12.22
C SER A 91 3.03 -0.49 11.98
N PRO A 92 1.84 0.06 12.27
CA PRO A 92 1.54 1.39 11.81
C PRO A 92 2.30 2.40 12.68
N MET A 93 2.99 3.34 12.04
CA MET A 93 3.76 4.34 12.77
C MET A 93 2.79 5.39 13.31
N LEU A 94 2.80 5.58 14.64
CA LEU A 94 2.12 6.70 15.26
C LEU A 94 2.82 7.99 14.81
N ASP A 95 2.05 8.99 14.34
CA ASP A 95 2.64 10.32 14.17
C ASP A 95 3.09 10.80 15.56
N SER A 96 4.37 11.13 15.68
CA SER A 96 4.98 11.68 16.91
C SER A 96 4.24 12.90 17.48
N ARG A 97 3.44 13.58 16.65
CA ARG A 97 2.61 14.75 17.01
C ARG A 97 1.21 14.38 17.49
N THR A 98 0.84 13.09 17.51
CA THR A 98 -0.47 12.65 18.01
C THR A 98 -0.44 12.42 19.52
N PRO A 99 -1.26 13.15 20.31
CA PRO A 99 -1.48 12.80 21.71
C PRO A 99 -2.10 11.40 21.81
N ARG A 100 -1.67 10.59 22.79
CA ARG A 100 -2.05 9.17 23.00
C ARG A 100 -3.55 8.87 23.23
N THR A 101 -4.46 9.80 22.96
CA THR A 101 -5.89 9.69 23.30
C THR A 101 -6.83 9.55 22.11
N LYS A 102 -6.33 9.39 20.87
CA LYS A 102 -7.20 9.21 19.70
C LYS A 102 -6.64 8.24 18.66
N GLN A 103 -6.56 6.96 18.99
CA GLN A 103 -6.50 5.91 17.96
C GLN A 103 -7.91 5.36 17.75
N GLN A 104 -8.71 6.13 17.02
CA GLN A 104 -9.83 5.56 16.30
C GLN A 104 -9.86 6.27 14.96
N SER A 105 -9.20 5.68 13.97
CA SER A 105 -9.51 6.00 12.58
C SER A 105 -9.80 4.70 11.87
N ALA A 106 -11.00 4.66 11.31
CA ALA A 106 -11.56 3.54 10.60
C ALA A 106 -10.69 3.25 9.38
N ILE A 107 -10.17 2.02 9.34
CA ILE A 107 -9.78 1.40 8.08
C ILE A 107 -11.12 1.14 7.38
N ASN A 108 -11.46 1.96 6.39
CA ASN A 108 -12.52 1.59 5.47
C ASN A 108 -11.98 0.38 4.68
N LEU A 109 -12.54 -0.78 4.97
CA LEU A 109 -12.26 -2.04 4.29
C LEU A 109 -12.91 -1.99 2.89
N LEU A 110 -12.14 -2.42 1.90
CA LEU A 110 -12.62 -2.93 0.62
C LEU A 110 -12.96 -4.43 0.78
#